data_AF-A0A6M7WT15-F1
#
_entry.id   AF-A0A6M7WT15-F1
#
_cell.length_a   1.000
_cell.length_b   1.000
_cell.length_c   1.000
_cell.angle_alpha   90.00
_cell.angle_beta   90.00
_cell.angle_gamma   90.00
#
_symmetry.space_group_name_H-M   'P 1'
#
loop_
_entity.id
_entity.type
_entity.pdbx_description
1 polymer ?
#
loop_
_entity_poly.entity_id
_entity_poly.type
_entity_poly.pdbx_seq_one_letter_code
_entity_poly.pdbx_strand_id
1 'polypeptide(L)'
;MEGARDIDQSKLQFRFDKQRPLPIGDFVATSIKSGFFARREIFELFGPIILQRRHKFYTAKTDKYDLEIYVPMEEVDGFDFLRSNYEKYEYDGGDISRIFDLKLKEGFSTDLDVFRLSDPFVARFDIIVSDKFKYIYESNNLTGLRFAAA
;
A
#
# COMPACT_ATOMS: atom_id res chain seq x y z
N MET A 1 -26.54 -29.36 17.34
CA MET A 1 -26.45 -28.11 16.57
C MET A 1 -27.50 -27.16 17.11
N GLU A 2 -27.13 -26.38 18.12
CA GLU A 2 -28.02 -25.40 18.75
C GLU A 2 -27.88 -24.04 18.05
N GLY A 3 -29.02 -23.46 17.66
CA GLY A 3 -29.22 -22.02 17.77
C GLY A 3 -28.60 -21.10 16.72
N ALA A 4 -28.81 -21.37 15.42
CA ALA A 4 -28.92 -20.23 14.51
C ALA A 4 -30.28 -19.57 14.79
N ARG A 5 -30.30 -18.57 15.69
CA ARG A 5 -31.49 -17.75 15.94
C ARG A 5 -31.99 -17.24 14.59
N ASP A 6 -33.25 -17.52 14.26
CA ASP A 6 -33.93 -16.94 13.09
C ASP A 6 -33.76 -15.42 13.15
N ILE A 7 -32.87 -14.90 12.31
CA ILE A 7 -32.64 -13.47 12.21
C ILE A 7 -33.87 -12.89 11.51
N ASP A 8 -34.67 -12.17 12.29
CA ASP A 8 -35.79 -11.39 11.80
C ASP A 8 -35.29 -10.36 10.78
N GLN A 9 -35.40 -10.71 9.50
CA GLN A 9 -34.90 -9.93 8.38
C GLN A 9 -35.57 -8.54 8.32
N SER A 10 -36.76 -8.38 8.90
CA SER A 10 -37.45 -7.09 8.98
C SER A 10 -36.75 -6.08 9.89
N LYS A 11 -35.86 -6.55 10.79
CA LYS A 11 -35.02 -5.72 11.67
C LYS A 11 -33.64 -5.42 11.11
N LEU A 12 -33.24 -6.05 10.02
CA LEU A 12 -31.98 -5.74 9.32
C LEU A 12 -32.15 -4.46 8.49
N GLN A 13 -32.19 -3.32 9.18
CA GLN A 13 -32.10 -2.02 8.51
C GLN A 13 -30.62 -1.69 8.27
N PHE A 14 -30.11 -2.07 7.10
CA PHE A 14 -28.82 -1.57 6.63
C PHE A 14 -28.96 -0.09 6.27
N ARG A 15 -28.63 0.78 7.22
CA ARG A 15 -28.37 2.19 6.93
C ARG A 15 -27.03 2.28 6.21
N PHE A 16 -27.06 2.23 4.89
CA PHE A 16 -25.94 2.68 4.08
C PHE A 16 -25.83 4.18 4.27
N ASP A 17 -24.91 4.62 5.12
CA ASP A 17 -24.56 6.03 5.33
C ASP A 17 -23.98 6.58 4.02
N LYS A 18 -24.87 6.95 3.08
CA LYS A 18 -24.48 7.37 1.72
C LYS A 18 -23.75 8.72 1.68
N GLN A 19 -23.56 9.41 2.81
CA GLN A 19 -23.22 10.84 2.78
C GLN A 19 -22.36 11.36 3.95
N ARG A 20 -21.68 10.50 4.72
CA ARG A 20 -20.52 11.01 5.48
C ARG A 20 -19.29 10.79 4.63
N PRO A 21 -18.66 11.86 4.09
CA PRO A 21 -17.31 11.75 3.59
C PRO A 21 -16.49 11.18 4.75
N LEU A 22 -15.97 9.95 4.59
CA LEU A 22 -14.94 9.47 5.48
C LEU A 22 -13.84 10.55 5.49
N PRO A 23 -13.27 10.90 6.65
CA PRO A 23 -12.15 11.83 6.68
C PRO A 23 -11.11 11.31 5.70
N ILE A 24 -10.77 12.13 4.71
CA ILE A 24 -9.77 11.76 3.71
C ILE A 24 -8.46 11.71 4.48
N GLY A 25 -7.88 10.52 4.60
CA GLY A 25 -6.57 10.37 5.22
C GLY A 25 -5.53 11.17 4.46
N ASP A 26 -4.41 11.48 5.11
CA ASP A 26 -3.30 12.21 4.49
C ASP A 26 -2.81 11.49 3.22
N PHE A 27 -2.86 10.17 3.25
CA PHE A 27 -2.81 9.30 2.08
C PHE A 27 -4.21 8.82 1.70
N VAL A 28 -4.55 8.96 0.42
CA VAL A 28 -5.83 8.54 -0.14
C VAL A 28 -5.78 7.05 -0.46
N ALA A 29 -6.72 6.29 0.13
CA ALA A 29 -6.91 4.89 -0.20
C ALA A 29 -7.31 4.74 -1.67
N THR A 30 -6.60 3.88 -2.40
CA THR A 30 -6.81 3.62 -3.83
C THR A 30 -6.74 2.12 -4.11
N SER A 31 -7.40 1.67 -5.17
CA SER A 31 -7.21 0.31 -5.71
C SER A 31 -5.88 0.17 -6.46
N ILE A 32 -5.22 1.29 -6.79
CA ILE A 32 -3.93 1.32 -7.47
C ILE A 32 -2.84 1.07 -6.42
N LYS A 33 -2.27 -0.13 -6.42
CA LYS A 33 -1.24 -0.52 -5.44
C LYS A 33 0.11 0.16 -5.69
N SER A 34 0.37 0.59 -6.93
CA SER A 34 1.68 1.01 -7.40
C SER A 34 2.05 2.46 -7.06
N GLY A 35 1.25 3.22 -6.32
CA GLY A 35 1.60 4.59 -5.99
C GLY A 35 0.94 5.10 -4.73
N PHE A 36 1.56 6.11 -4.13
CA PHE A 36 0.98 6.87 -3.03
C PHE A 36 0.24 8.08 -3.59
N PHE A 37 -0.93 8.37 -3.01
CA PHE A 37 -1.78 9.49 -3.38
C PHE A 37 -1.90 10.38 -2.15
N ALA A 38 -1.37 11.59 -2.20
CA ALA A 38 -1.44 12.53 -1.09
C ALA A 38 -1.39 13.96 -1.62
N ARG A 39 -1.67 14.93 -0.76
CA ARG A 39 -1.37 16.32 -1.10
C ARG A 39 0.14 16.54 -1.11
N ARG A 40 0.61 17.51 -1.89
CA ARG A 40 2.04 17.81 -2.05
C ARG A 40 2.74 18.04 -0.71
N GLU A 41 2.11 18.76 0.21
CA GLU A 41 2.66 19.06 1.53
C GLU A 41 2.97 17.80 2.35
N ILE A 42 2.26 16.69 2.10
CA ILE A 42 2.55 15.40 2.74
C ILE A 42 3.84 14.82 2.17
N PHE A 43 4.03 14.85 0.85
CA PHE A 43 5.26 14.36 0.22
C PHE A 43 6.50 15.18 0.58
N GLU A 44 6.33 16.48 0.86
CA GLU A 44 7.43 17.34 1.32
C GLU A 44 8.03 16.86 2.65
N LEU A 45 7.23 16.25 3.54
CA LEU A 45 7.73 15.62 4.78
C LEU A 45 8.70 14.46 4.50
N PHE A 46 8.47 13.73 3.40
CA PHE A 46 9.29 12.61 2.97
C PHE A 46 10.43 13.05 2.04
N GLY A 47 10.58 14.34 1.78
CA GLY A 47 11.54 14.90 0.83
C GLY A 47 12.96 14.32 0.92
N PRO A 48 13.56 14.16 2.11
CA PRO A 48 14.88 13.56 2.28
C PRO A 48 15.02 12.13 1.74
N ILE A 49 13.92 11.40 1.58
CA ILE A 49 13.93 9.99 1.18
C ILE A 49 13.28 9.72 -0.18
N ILE A 50 12.36 10.59 -0.63
CA ILE A 50 11.66 10.43 -1.93
C ILE A 50 12.00 11.46 -3.01
N LEU A 51 12.78 12.52 -2.72
CA LEU A 51 13.13 13.52 -3.75
C LEU A 51 14.51 13.30 -4.38
N GLN A 52 15.32 12.39 -3.85
CA GLN A 52 16.71 12.20 -4.27
C GLN A 52 16.92 11.12 -5.34
N ARG A 53 15.84 10.57 -5.89
CA ARG A 53 15.86 9.31 -6.67
C ARG A 53 14.92 9.37 -7.88
N ARG A 54 14.89 8.32 -8.71
CA ARG A 54 14.20 8.28 -10.02
C ARG A 54 12.69 8.07 -9.91
N HIS A 55 12.05 8.71 -8.94
CA HIS A 55 10.62 8.60 -8.75
C HIS A 55 9.85 9.52 -9.71
N LYS A 56 8.61 9.16 -10.01
CA LYS A 56 7.73 10.01 -10.82
C LYS A 56 6.61 10.57 -9.96
N PHE A 57 6.36 11.87 -10.17
CA PHE A 57 5.21 12.57 -9.60
C PHE A 57 4.24 12.90 -10.74
N TYR A 58 2.96 12.66 -10.49
CA TYR A 58 1.86 13.08 -11.36
C TYR A 58 0.88 13.90 -10.55
N THR A 59 0.13 14.78 -11.20
CA THR A 59 -0.94 15.54 -10.54
C THR A 59 -2.29 14.96 -10.94
N ALA A 60 -3.13 14.67 -9.94
CA ALA A 60 -4.53 14.32 -10.12
C ALA A 60 -5.41 15.47 -9.61
N LYS A 61 -6.20 16.06 -10.52
CA LYS A 61 -7.18 17.08 -10.18
C LYS A 61 -8.38 16.42 -9.51
N THR A 62 -8.80 16.93 -8.35
CA THR A 62 -10.05 16.51 -7.68
C THR A 62 -10.91 17.73 -7.39
N ASP A 63 -12.20 17.50 -7.09
CA ASP A 63 -13.15 18.59 -6.81
C ASP A 63 -12.82 19.39 -5.55
N LYS A 64 -12.01 18.83 -4.63
CA LYS A 64 -11.67 19.47 -3.35
C LYS A 64 -10.26 20.08 -3.35
N TYR A 65 -9.29 19.35 -3.88
CA TYR A 65 -7.89 19.76 -3.93
C TYR A 65 -7.10 18.90 -4.90
N ASP A 66 -5.98 19.42 -5.38
CA ASP A 66 -5.08 18.62 -6.21
C ASP A 66 -4.35 17.59 -5.34
N LEU A 67 -4.25 16.37 -5.86
CA LEU A 67 -3.42 15.31 -5.31
C LEU A 67 -2.16 15.18 -6.15
N GLU A 68 -1.05 14.86 -5.50
CA GLU A 68 0.12 14.29 -6.15
C GLU A 68 0.07 12.76 -6.06
N ILE A 69 0.53 12.11 -7.13
CA ILE A 69 0.70 10.67 -7.21
C ILE A 69 2.19 10.42 -7.26
N TYR A 70 2.72 9.84 -6.19
CA TYR A 70 4.09 9.38 -6.12
C TYR A 70 4.18 7.92 -6.58
N VAL A 71 5.03 7.68 -7.58
CA VAL A 71 5.24 6.37 -8.19
C VAL A 71 6.72 6.01 -8.04
N PRO A 72 7.08 5.06 -7.14
CA PRO A 72 8.45 4.59 -7.05
C PRO A 72 8.81 3.80 -8.32
N MET A 73 10.00 4.00 -8.87
CA MET A 73 10.42 3.36 -10.13
C MET A 73 11.56 2.37 -9.93
N GLU A 74 12.10 2.34 -8.72
CA GLU A 74 13.20 1.51 -8.28
C GLU A 74 12.65 0.12 -7.95
N GLU A 75 13.13 -0.87 -8.68
CA GLU A 75 12.81 -2.27 -8.49
C GLU A 75 14.05 -2.98 -7.96
N VAL A 76 13.87 -3.83 -6.94
CA VAL A 76 14.97 -4.51 -6.26
C VAL A 76 14.69 -6.00 -6.13
N ASP A 77 15.71 -6.80 -6.46
CA ASP A 77 15.68 -8.27 -6.33
C ASP A 77 16.16 -8.72 -4.94
N GLY A 78 15.40 -8.32 -3.92
CA GLY A 78 15.77 -8.50 -2.51
C GLY A 78 15.09 -9.64 -1.77
N PHE A 79 14.12 -10.31 -2.39
CA PHE A 79 13.20 -11.20 -1.69
C PHE A 79 13.42 -12.66 -2.04
N ASP A 80 13.30 -13.51 -1.03
CA ASP A 80 13.38 -14.96 -1.13
C ASP A 80 11.96 -15.54 -1.17
N PHE A 81 11.44 -15.73 -2.38
CA PHE A 81 10.13 -16.33 -2.61
C PHE A 81 10.08 -17.85 -2.34
N LEU A 82 11.20 -18.51 -2.07
CA LEU A 82 11.18 -19.89 -1.61
C LEU A 82 10.89 -19.97 -0.11
N ARG A 83 11.27 -18.92 0.64
CA ARG A 83 11.07 -18.80 2.09
C ARG A 83 9.89 -17.90 2.48
N SER A 84 9.28 -17.21 1.52
CA SER A 84 8.11 -16.36 1.72
C SER A 84 6.80 -17.15 1.68
N ASN A 85 5.74 -16.60 2.26
CA ASN A 85 4.40 -17.19 2.23
C ASN A 85 3.44 -16.34 1.40
N TYR A 86 2.88 -16.92 0.35
CA TYR A 86 2.00 -16.23 -0.60
C TYR A 86 1.11 -17.23 -1.34
N GLU A 87 -0.02 -16.76 -1.84
CA GLU A 87 -0.92 -17.48 -2.73
C GLU A 87 -0.64 -17.10 -4.19
N LYS A 88 -0.79 -18.08 -5.08
CA LYS A 88 -0.74 -17.90 -6.53
C LYS A 88 -2.12 -18.06 -7.14
N TYR A 89 -2.41 -17.38 -8.24
CA TYR A 89 -3.56 -17.66 -9.07
C TYR A 89 -3.43 -19.06 -9.69
N GLU A 90 -4.42 -19.91 -9.48
CA GLU A 90 -4.42 -21.30 -9.97
C GLU A 90 -4.48 -21.39 -11.51
N TYR A 91 -5.03 -20.37 -12.19
CA TYR A 91 -5.39 -20.46 -13.62
C TYR A 91 -4.55 -19.59 -14.56
N ASP A 92 -3.73 -18.66 -14.04
CA ASP A 92 -2.97 -17.69 -14.85
C ASP A 92 -1.44 -17.90 -14.70
N GLY A 93 -0.97 -19.13 -14.89
CA GLY A 93 0.47 -19.41 -14.94
C GLY A 93 1.21 -19.31 -13.58
N GLY A 94 0.48 -19.17 -12.47
CA GLY A 94 1.05 -19.17 -11.12
C GLY A 94 1.54 -17.80 -10.63
N ASP A 95 0.96 -16.72 -11.14
CA ASP A 95 1.21 -15.36 -10.64
C ASP A 95 0.74 -15.18 -9.18
N ILE A 96 1.43 -14.36 -8.38
CA ILE A 96 1.07 -14.11 -6.98
C ILE A 96 -0.26 -13.33 -6.91
N SER A 97 -1.24 -13.91 -6.22
CA SER A 97 -2.54 -13.28 -5.94
C SER A 97 -2.51 -12.51 -4.61
N ARG A 98 -1.81 -13.05 -3.61
CA ARG A 98 -1.75 -12.48 -2.28
C ARG A 98 -0.45 -12.84 -1.57
N ILE A 99 0.13 -11.86 -0.89
CA ILE A 99 1.32 -12.04 -0.06
C ILE A 99 0.89 -12.04 1.41
N PHE A 100 1.33 -13.04 2.17
CA PHE A 100 1.10 -13.13 3.61
C PHE A 100 2.35 -12.77 4.42
N ASP A 101 3.54 -13.11 3.92
CA ASP A 101 4.84 -12.94 4.59
C ASP A 101 5.95 -12.88 3.54
N LEU A 102 6.90 -11.92 3.64
CA LEU A 102 7.97 -11.72 2.66
C LEU A 102 9.35 -11.78 3.30
N LYS A 103 10.07 -12.87 3.06
CA LYS A 103 11.44 -13.00 3.53
C LYS A 103 12.41 -12.31 2.59
N LEU A 104 13.30 -11.50 3.16
CA LEU A 104 14.45 -10.97 2.45
C LEU A 104 15.48 -12.09 2.21
N LYS A 105 16.22 -11.99 1.10
CA LYS A 105 17.41 -12.82 0.86
C LYS A 105 18.42 -12.60 1.97
N GLU A 106 19.15 -13.65 2.30
CA GLU A 106 20.21 -13.56 3.31
C GLU A 106 21.27 -12.53 2.89
N GLY A 107 21.62 -11.62 3.80
CA GLY A 107 22.56 -10.52 3.52
C GLY A 107 22.03 -9.42 2.60
N PHE A 108 20.73 -9.41 2.29
CA PHE A 108 20.13 -8.33 1.50
C PHE A 108 20.31 -6.97 2.18
N SER A 109 20.73 -5.97 1.40
CA SER A 109 20.81 -4.58 1.82
C SER A 109 20.53 -3.67 0.62
N THR A 110 19.93 -2.53 0.90
CA THR A 110 19.68 -1.48 -0.08
C THR A 110 19.75 -0.11 0.60
N ASP A 111 20.18 0.91 -0.14
CA ASP A 111 20.14 2.31 0.30
C ASP A 111 18.78 2.97 0.00
N LEU A 112 17.81 2.21 -0.53
CA LEU A 112 16.50 2.71 -0.92
C LEU A 112 15.52 2.67 0.25
N ASP A 113 14.93 3.83 0.53
CA ASP A 113 13.88 3.97 1.54
C ASP A 113 12.48 3.60 1.01
N VAL A 114 12.28 3.66 -0.31
CA VAL A 114 11.02 3.28 -0.97
C VAL A 114 11.36 2.60 -2.30
N PHE A 115 10.85 1.38 -2.50
CA PHE A 115 11.14 0.58 -3.69
C PHE A 115 10.05 -0.47 -3.92
N ARG A 116 10.18 -1.21 -5.02
CA ARG A 116 9.29 -2.28 -5.45
C ARG A 116 10.02 -3.59 -5.61
N LEU A 117 9.25 -4.67 -5.67
CA LEU A 117 9.72 -5.99 -6.06
C LEU A 117 10.05 -6.02 -7.55
N SER A 118 11.22 -6.55 -7.90
CA SER A 118 11.56 -6.81 -9.30
C SER A 118 10.89 -8.08 -9.85
N ASP A 119 10.63 -9.07 -9.01
CA ASP A 119 10.07 -10.38 -9.35
C ASP A 119 9.17 -10.86 -8.20
N PRO A 120 8.10 -11.63 -8.46
CA PRO A 120 7.43 -11.80 -9.75
C PRO A 120 6.78 -10.51 -10.25
N PHE A 121 6.62 -10.38 -11.57
CA PHE A 121 6.08 -9.19 -12.23
C PHE A 121 4.77 -8.68 -11.60
N VAL A 122 3.92 -9.56 -11.11
CA VAL A 122 2.66 -9.19 -10.44
C VAL A 122 2.83 -8.55 -9.07
N ALA A 123 3.94 -8.82 -8.38
CA ALA A 123 4.27 -8.23 -7.09
C ALA A 123 4.97 -6.86 -7.22
N ARG A 124 5.33 -6.44 -8.45
CA ARG A 124 5.94 -5.13 -8.72
C ARG A 124 5.06 -3.94 -8.32
N PHE A 125 3.78 -4.18 -8.10
CA PHE A 125 2.83 -3.15 -7.68
C PHE A 125 2.81 -2.96 -6.16
N ASP A 126 3.38 -3.88 -5.39
CA ASP A 126 3.53 -3.70 -3.96
C ASP A 126 4.70 -2.75 -3.67
N ILE A 127 4.46 -1.75 -2.82
CA ILE A 127 5.46 -0.77 -2.42
C ILE A 127 6.03 -1.20 -1.08
N ILE A 128 7.34 -1.33 -1.02
CA ILE A 128 8.10 -1.57 0.21
C ILE A 128 8.69 -0.23 0.66
N VAL A 129 8.65 -0.02 1.97
CA VAL A 129 9.17 1.19 2.61
C VAL A 129 10.08 0.82 3.78
N SER A 130 11.08 1.65 4.04
CA SER A 130 11.98 1.48 5.17
C SER A 130 11.34 1.89 6.50
N ASP A 131 11.99 1.51 7.60
CA ASP A 131 11.62 1.98 8.94
C ASP A 131 11.71 3.51 9.06
N LYS A 132 12.59 4.16 8.29
CA LYS A 132 12.71 5.62 8.27
C LYS A 132 11.47 6.27 7.64
N PHE A 133 10.92 5.70 6.57
CA PHE A 133 9.66 6.14 6.01
C PHE A 133 8.54 5.99 7.05
N LYS A 134 8.43 4.81 7.68
CA LYS A 134 7.42 4.53 8.70
C LYS A 134 7.55 5.47 9.90
N TYR A 135 8.76 5.78 10.34
CA TYR A 135 9.02 6.75 11.39
C TYR A 135 8.53 8.16 11.03
N ILE A 136 8.77 8.64 9.81
CA ILE A 136 8.26 9.95 9.35
C ILE A 136 6.73 9.94 9.38
N TYR A 137 6.11 8.86 8.90
CA TYR A 137 4.66 8.69 8.90
C TYR A 137 4.06 8.76 10.32
N GLU A 138 4.59 7.96 11.25
CA GLU A 138 4.08 7.84 12.62
C GLU A 138 4.37 9.10 13.44
N SER A 139 5.57 9.68 13.32
CA SER A 139 5.95 10.91 14.06
C SER A 139 5.13 12.14 13.68
N ASN A 140 4.60 12.18 12.45
CA ASN A 140 3.71 13.24 11.98
C ASN A 140 2.22 12.90 12.18
N ASN A 141 1.88 11.78 12.82
CA ASN A 141 0.50 11.29 13.02
C ASN A 141 -0.31 11.21 11.72
N LEU A 142 0.34 10.84 10.61
CA LEU A 142 -0.31 10.74 9.32
C LEU A 142 -1.29 9.57 9.27
N THR A 143 -2.27 9.65 8.38
CA THR A 143 -3.36 8.68 8.25
C THR A 143 -3.49 8.15 6.83
N GLY A 144 -4.18 7.02 6.65
CA GLY A 144 -4.54 6.48 5.32
C GLY A 144 -3.63 5.38 4.75
N LEU A 145 -2.53 5.02 5.42
CA LEU A 145 -1.71 3.85 5.08
C LEU A 145 -1.90 2.74 6.11
N ARG A 146 -1.63 1.50 5.68
CA ARG A 146 -1.51 0.34 6.56
C ARG A 146 -0.20 -0.36 6.25
N PHE A 147 0.61 -0.60 7.27
CA PHE A 147 1.87 -1.32 7.14
C PHE A 147 1.66 -2.77 7.54
N ALA A 148 1.99 -3.68 6.64
CA ALA A 148 2.21 -5.08 6.97
C ALA A 148 3.71 -5.26 7.25
N ALA A 149 4.06 -6.07 8.26
CA ALA A 149 5.45 -6.48 8.43
C ALA A 149 5.86 -7.33 7.22
N ALA A 150 7.09 -7.13 6.75
CA ALA A 150 7.74 -8.00 5.77
C ALA A 150 8.25 -9.27 6.45
#